data_AF-A0A949Q9F2-F1
#
_entry.id   AF-A0A949Q9F2-F1
#
_cell.length_a   1.000
_cell.length_b   1.000
_cell.length_c   1.000
_cell.angle_alpha   90.00
_cell.angle_beta   90.00
_cell.angle_gamma   90.00
#
_symmetry.space_group_name_H-M   'P 1'
#
loop_
_entity.id
_entity.type
_entity.pdbx_description
1 polymer ?
#
loop_
_entity_poly.entity_id
_entity_poly.type
_entity_poly.pdbx_seq_one_letter_code
_entity_poly.pdbx_strand_id
1 'polypeptide(L)'
;MTTTATKSRLLTMYMEQVAPKLMKEFGLTNINQVPVIEKVIVNTGVGKQLENQKLKPEIRDTVYDTYRKITGQKAVMTIAKKSVSNFKVREGAPS
;
A
#
# COMPACT_ATOMS: atom_id res chain seq x y z
N MET A 1 29.83 1.82 19.72
CA MET A 1 29.29 2.93 18.92
C MET A 1 27.78 2.76 18.87
N THR A 2 27.07 3.59 19.62
CA THR A 2 25.63 3.51 19.87
C THR A 2 24.83 3.78 18.59
N THR A 3 24.19 2.74 18.07
CA THR A 3 23.22 2.85 16.97
C THR A 3 21.95 3.52 17.50
N THR A 4 21.89 4.85 17.42
CA THR A 4 20.65 5.59 17.69
C THR A 4 19.62 5.20 16.63
N ALA A 5 18.64 4.38 17.00
CA ALA A 5 17.54 3.99 16.13
C ALA A 5 16.86 5.25 15.58
N THR A 6 17.07 5.53 14.29
CA THR A 6 16.55 6.74 13.64
C THR A 6 15.03 6.66 13.56
N LYS A 7 14.36 7.36 14.48
CA LYS A 7 12.90 7.53 14.47
C LYS A 7 12.49 8.21 13.15
N SER A 8 11.51 7.65 12.45
CA SER A 8 11.11 8.17 11.13
C SER A 8 10.59 9.61 11.25
N ARG A 9 10.99 10.50 10.32
CA ARG A 9 10.64 11.94 10.35
C ARG A 9 9.14 12.17 10.54
N LEU A 10 8.32 11.38 9.88
CA LEU A 10 6.86 11.47 9.95
C LEU A 10 6.31 11.03 11.31
N LEU A 11 6.92 10.04 11.96
CA LEU A 11 6.50 9.59 13.28
C LEU A 11 6.86 10.62 14.37
N THR A 12 8.02 11.27 14.25
CA THR A 12 8.39 12.40 15.11
C THR A 12 7.43 13.57 14.94
N MET A 13 7.13 13.98 13.70
CA MET A 13 6.17 15.04 13.42
C MET A 13 4.76 14.71 13.95
N TYR A 14 4.33 13.45 13.81
CA TYR A 14 3.03 13.00 14.32
C TYR A 14 2.95 13.13 15.84
N MET A 15 3.96 12.65 16.57
CA MET A 15 3.98 12.68 18.03
C MET A 15 4.10 14.09 18.61
N GLU A 16 4.92 14.95 18.01
CA GLU A 16 5.26 16.27 18.58
C GLU A 16 4.25 17.36 18.19
N GLN A 17 3.69 17.30 16.98
CA GLN A 17 2.87 18.40 16.45
C GLN A 17 1.42 17.99 16.22
N VAL A 18 1.20 16.85 15.56
CA VAL A 18 -0.14 16.47 15.08
C VAL A 18 -1.01 15.93 16.21
N ALA A 19 -0.49 15.02 17.04
CA ALA A 19 -1.24 14.44 18.16
C ALA A 19 -1.74 15.48 19.19
N PRO A 20 -0.91 16.42 19.69
CA PRO A 20 -1.39 17.44 20.63
C PRO A 20 -2.33 18.46 19.98
N LYS A 21 -2.18 18.75 18.68
CA LYS A 21 -3.08 19.65 17.95
C LYS A 21 -4.46 19.01 17.79
N LEU A 22 -4.53 17.74 17.40
CA LEU A 22 -5.79 16.99 17.29
C LEU A 22 -6.46 16.82 18.65
N MET A 23 -5.71 16.57 19.72
CA MET A 23 -6.28 16.48 21.07
C MET A 23 -6.94 17.78 21.52
N LYS A 24 -6.35 18.93 21.17
CA LYS A 24 -6.90 20.27 21.46
C LYS A 24 -8.11 20.61 20.57
N GLU A 25 -8.04 20.34 19.27
CA GLU A 25 -9.11 20.65 18.32
C GLU A 25 -10.36 19.79 18.55
N PHE A 26 -10.18 18.52 18.89
CA PHE A 26 -11.29 17.58 19.12
C PHE A 26 -11.68 17.42 20.60
N GLY A 27 -11.02 18.13 21.53
CA GLY A 27 -11.34 18.11 22.95
C GLY A 27 -11.26 16.72 23.61
N LEU A 28 -10.41 15.84 23.07
CA LEU A 28 -10.36 14.44 23.48
C LEU A 28 -9.72 14.30 24.86
N THR A 29 -10.40 13.64 25.78
CA THR A 29 -9.93 13.38 27.15
C THR A 29 -8.93 12.22 27.24
N ASN A 30 -8.88 11.36 26.21
CA ASN A 30 -8.02 10.18 26.20
C ASN A 30 -6.98 10.26 25.08
N ILE A 31 -5.71 10.09 25.46
CA ILE A 31 -4.54 10.14 24.56
C ILE A 31 -4.64 9.07 23.46
N ASN A 32 -5.25 7.92 23.74
CA ASN A 32 -5.41 6.83 22.78
C ASN A 32 -6.57 7.04 21.78
N GLN A 33 -7.38 8.09 21.93
CA GLN A 33 -8.43 8.43 20.95
C GLN A 33 -7.89 9.22 19.76
N VAL A 34 -6.64 9.68 19.83
CA VAL A 34 -6.01 10.40 18.72
C VAL A 34 -5.90 9.45 17.52
N PRO A 35 -6.41 9.83 16.33
CA PRO A 35 -6.41 8.95 15.16
C PRO A 35 -4.99 8.64 14.71
N VAL A 36 -4.71 7.35 14.49
CA VAL A 36 -3.42 6.82 14.02
C VAL A 36 -3.54 6.28 12.59
N ILE A 37 -2.47 6.39 11.82
CA ILE A 37 -2.39 5.75 10.49
C ILE A 37 -2.00 4.29 10.69
N GLU A 38 -2.94 3.37 10.43
CA GLU A 38 -2.72 1.93 10.63
C GLU A 38 -1.93 1.28 9.49
N LYS A 39 -2.30 1.55 8.22
CA LYS A 39 -1.62 0.98 7.05
C LYS A 39 -1.78 1.84 5.80
N VAL A 40 -0.78 1.79 4.93
CA VAL A 40 -0.82 2.37 3.58
C VAL A 40 -0.76 1.23 2.57
N ILE A 41 -1.82 1.08 1.76
CA ILE A 41 -1.90 0.06 0.72
C ILE A 41 -1.65 0.74 -0.63
N VAL A 42 -0.65 0.28 -1.37
CA VAL A 42 -0.36 0.73 -2.74
C VAL A 42 -0.81 -0.38 -3.69
N ASN A 43 -1.65 -0.02 -4.65
CA ASN A 43 -2.23 -0.96 -5.63
C ASN A 43 -2.06 -0.40 -7.05
N THR A 44 -1.68 -1.25 -7.99
CA THR A 44 -1.61 -0.92 -9.42
C THR A 44 -2.46 -1.94 -10.17
N GLY A 45 -3.45 -1.45 -10.91
CA GLY A 45 -4.25 -2.31 -11.77
C GLY A 45 -3.50 -2.61 -13.07
N VAL A 46 -3.11 -3.86 -13.28
CA VAL A 46 -2.49 -4.33 -14.54
C VAL A 46 -3.47 -5.10 -15.43
N GLY A 47 -4.77 -5.00 -15.11
CA GLY A 47 -5.88 -5.65 -15.80
C GLY A 47 -5.99 -5.37 -17.31
N LYS A 48 -5.45 -4.25 -17.81
CA LYS A 48 -5.51 -3.88 -19.23
C LYS A 48 -4.50 -4.64 -20.11
N GLN A 49 -3.47 -5.24 -19.51
CA GLN A 49 -2.43 -5.98 -20.23
C GLN A 49 -2.63 -7.50 -20.19
N LEU A 50 -3.82 -7.97 -19.79
CA LEU A 50 -4.26 -9.34 -20.02
C LEU A 50 -4.64 -9.54 -21.49
N GLU A 51 -3.65 -9.76 -22.35
CA GLU A 51 -3.89 -10.43 -23.63
C GLU A 51 -4.00 -11.94 -23.39
N ASN A 52 -5.17 -12.53 -23.68
CA ASN A 52 -5.40 -13.99 -23.64
C ASN A 52 -5.15 -14.67 -22.27
N GLN A 53 -5.56 -14.07 -21.15
CA GLN A 53 -5.42 -14.62 -19.79
C GLN A 53 -3.99 -14.82 -19.27
N LYS A 54 -2.98 -14.47 -20.07
CA LYS A 54 -1.57 -14.52 -19.67
C LYS A 54 -1.07 -13.08 -19.53
N LEU A 55 -0.83 -12.67 -18.30
CA LEU A 55 -0.02 -11.48 -18.07
C LEU A 55 1.38 -11.79 -18.62
N LYS A 56 1.86 -10.99 -19.57
CA LYS A 56 3.22 -11.15 -20.11
C LYS A 56 4.21 -11.14 -18.94
N PRO A 57 5.15 -12.11 -18.87
CA PRO A 57 6.11 -12.20 -17.76
C PRO A 57 6.89 -10.89 -17.59
N GLU A 58 7.23 -10.23 -18.70
CA GLU A 58 7.90 -8.92 -18.72
C GLU A 58 7.16 -7.84 -17.92
N ILE A 59 5.83 -7.80 -18.01
CA ILE A 59 5.02 -6.79 -17.31
C ILE A 59 4.95 -7.12 -15.83
N ARG A 60 4.87 -8.41 -15.47
CA ARG A 60 4.94 -8.84 -14.07
C ARG A 60 6.24 -8.41 -13.44
N ASP A 61 7.35 -8.73 -14.11
CA ASP A 61 8.69 -8.49 -13.59
C ASP A 61 8.96 -6.98 -13.48
N THR A 62 8.53 -6.20 -14.47
CA THR A 62 8.61 -4.73 -14.43
C THR A 62 7.82 -4.14 -13.25
N VAL A 63 6.62 -4.67 -12.98
CA VAL A 63 5.78 -4.22 -11.86
C VAL A 63 6.41 -4.60 -10.53
N TYR A 64 6.88 -5.84 -10.37
CA TYR A 64 7.60 -6.28 -9.17
C TYR A 64 8.84 -5.43 -8.90
N ASP A 65 9.64 -5.14 -9.92
CA ASP A 65 10.82 -4.29 -9.79
C ASP A 65 10.49 -2.85 -9.46
N THR A 66 9.41 -2.32 -10.03
CA THR A 66 8.93 -0.96 -9.71
C THR A 66 8.46 -0.89 -8.26
N TYR A 67 7.67 -1.86 -7.80
CA TYR A 67 7.27 -1.93 -6.40
C TYR A 67 8.47 -2.11 -5.47
N ARG A 68 9.42 -2.97 -5.82
CA ARG A 68 10.64 -3.18 -5.03
C ARG A 68 11.46 -1.91 -4.92
N LYS A 69 11.56 -1.11 -6.00
CA LYS A 69 12.26 0.18 -5.99
C LYS A 69 11.53 1.24 -5.16
N ILE A 70 10.19 1.27 -5.20
CA ILE A 70 9.38 2.29 -4.53
C ILE A 70 9.18 1.97 -3.05
N THR A 71 8.69 0.76 -2.73
CA THR A 71 8.31 0.37 -1.36
C THR A 71 9.37 -0.46 -0.64
N GLY A 72 10.39 -0.96 -1.36
CA GLY A 72 11.38 -1.88 -0.80
C GLY A 72 10.84 -3.29 -0.54
N GLN A 73 9.57 -3.55 -0.85
CA GLN A 73 8.88 -4.81 -0.54
C GLN A 73 8.50 -5.54 -1.82
N LYS A 74 8.44 -6.89 -1.73
CA LYS A 74 7.90 -7.71 -2.82
C LYS A 74 6.38 -7.58 -2.82
N ALA A 75 5.82 -7.09 -3.93
CA ALA A 75 4.38 -7.00 -4.12
C ALA A 75 3.70 -8.38 -4.07
N VAL A 76 2.40 -8.42 -3.80
CA VAL A 76 1.57 -9.62 -3.89
C VAL A 76 0.69 -9.52 -5.12
N MET A 77 0.67 -10.56 -5.95
CA MET A 77 -0.22 -10.61 -7.12
C MET A 77 -1.63 -10.99 -6.70
N THR A 78 -2.59 -10.12 -7.01
CA THR A 78 -4.01 -10.37 -6.78
C THR A 78 -4.60 -11.18 -7.93
N ILE A 79 -5.49 -12.11 -7.59
CA ILE A 79 -6.21 -12.94 -8.56
C ILE A 79 -7.65 -12.43 -8.74
N ALA A 80 -8.18 -12.57 -9.94
CA ALA A 80 -9.55 -12.21 -10.26
C ALA A 80 -10.52 -13.18 -9.57
N LYS A 81 -11.42 -12.64 -8.74
CA LYS A 81 -12.43 -13.41 -8.00
C LYS A 81 -13.69 -13.73 -8.83
N LYS A 82 -13.94 -13.01 -9.91
CA LYS A 82 -15.14 -13.16 -10.74
C LYS A 82 -14.77 -13.14 -12.21
N SER A 83 -15.46 -13.95 -13.00
CA SER A 83 -15.37 -13.91 -14.46
C SER A 83 -16.23 -12.77 -15.00
N VAL A 84 -15.64 -11.89 -15.81
CA VAL A 84 -16.37 -10.76 -16.41
C VAL A 84 -16.07 -10.71 -17.91
N SER A 85 -17.08 -11.03 -18.72
CA SER A 85 -16.97 -11.15 -20.18
C SER A 85 -16.49 -9.86 -20.85
N ASN A 86 -16.92 -8.70 -20.36
CA ASN A 86 -16.55 -7.40 -20.92
C ASN A 86 -15.03 -7.12 -20.84
N PHE A 87 -14.36 -7.70 -19.85
CA PHE A 87 -12.91 -7.57 -19.66
C PHE A 87 -12.14 -8.81 -20.15
N LYS A 88 -12.84 -9.82 -20.70
CA LYS A 88 -12.26 -11.11 -21.10
C LYS A 88 -11.48 -11.82 -19.96
N VAL A 89 -11.84 -11.53 -18.70
CA VAL A 89 -11.20 -12.10 -17.50
C VAL A 89 -11.97 -13.33 -17.03
N ARG A 90 -11.25 -14.43 -16.75
CA ARG A 90 -11.78 -15.62 -16.08
C ARG A 90 -11.36 -15.63 -14.61
N GLU A 91 -12.15 -16.29 -13.77
CA GLU A 91 -11.83 -16.55 -12.37
C GLU A 91 -10.47 -17.26 -12.25
N GLY A 92 -9.63 -16.78 -11.33
CA GLY A 92 -8.25 -17.25 -11.17
C GLY A 92 -7.23 -16.60 -12.11
N ALA A 93 -7.65 -15.72 -13.02
CA ALA A 93 -6.70 -14.94 -13.82
C ALA A 93 -5.94 -13.93 -12.94
N PRO A 94 -4.61 -13.81 -13.09
CA PRO A 94 -3.80 -12.84 -12.36
C PRO A 94 -4.09 -11.41 -12.84
N SER A 95 -4.37 -10.50 -11.91
CA SER A 95 -4.77 -9.10 -12.14
C SER A 95 -3.69 -8.08 -11.82
#